data_AF-A0A968WLD5-F1
#
_entry.id   AF-A0A968WLD5-F1
#
_cell.length_a   1.000
_cell.length_b   1.000
_cell.length_c   1.000
_cell.angle_alpha   90.00
_cell.angle_beta   90.00
_cell.angle_gamma   90.00
#
_symmetry.space_group_name_H-M   'P 1'
#
loop_
_entity.id
_entity.type
_entity.pdbx_description
1 polymer ?
#
loop_
_entity_poly.entity_id
_entity_poly.type
_entity_poly.pdbx_seq_one_letter_code
_entity_poly.pdbx_strand_id
1 'polypeptide(L)'
;MTPTLLGRWQTRLLLLATVGALITIPFALNFGSAAPFWTLGYIAFFGVFFWDVLYDYIQKRRWDRDWPGVYQLAAGIWEAIFLAILLSILKNIQFGLPGVQVYDLGIFIFHYSCVWLGIYIASQSIVRLIFPRWRFRGGQWL
;
A
#
# COMPACT_ATOMS: atom_id res chain seq x y z
N MET A 1 14.38 15.57 6.96
CA MET A 1 13.89 15.06 8.26
C MET A 1 13.87 13.56 8.11
N THR A 2 14.73 12.81 8.81
CA THR A 2 14.90 11.39 8.47
C THR A 2 13.62 10.61 8.78
N PRO A 3 12.94 10.04 7.77
CA PRO A 3 11.80 9.17 8.02
C PRO A 3 12.26 7.97 8.84
N THR A 4 11.43 7.55 9.79
CA THR A 4 11.67 6.33 10.56
C THR A 4 10.83 5.20 9.97
N LEU A 5 11.35 3.97 10.02
CA LEU A 5 10.60 2.76 9.63
C LEU A 5 9.24 2.69 10.35
N LEU A 6 9.23 2.98 11.65
CA LEU A 6 8.02 2.96 12.46
C LEU A 6 7.00 4.01 12.00
N GLY A 7 7.42 5.24 11.70
CA GLY A 7 6.52 6.28 11.19
C GLY A 7 5.92 5.91 9.82
N ARG A 8 6.72 5.28 8.97
CA ARG A 8 6.29 4.80 7.65
C ARG A 8 5.27 3.67 7.76
N TRP A 9 5.48 2.71 8.66
CA TRP A 9 4.51 1.64 8.92
C TRP A 9 3.21 2.16 9.51
N GLN A 10 3.28 3.05 10.51
CA GLN A 10 2.09 3.65 11.13
C GLN A 10 1.22 4.39 10.11
N THR A 11 1.84 5.19 9.26
CA THR A 11 1.12 5.99 8.26
C THR A 11 0.52 5.13 7.17
N ARG A 12 1.26 4.12 6.71
CA ARG A 12 0.78 3.17 5.72
C ARG A 12 -0.41 2.37 6.23
N LEU A 13 -0.31 1.80 7.44
CA LEU A 13 -1.38 1.02 8.05
C LEU A 13 -2.63 1.88 8.30
N LEU A 14 -2.45 3.11 8.80
CA LEU A 14 -3.57 4.03 9.03
C LEU A 14 -4.28 4.38 7.72
N LEU A 15 -3.53 4.74 6.67
CA LEU A 15 -4.11 5.09 5.37
C LEU A 15 -4.78 3.89 4.69
N LEU A 16 -4.21 2.69 4.80
CA LEU A 16 -4.85 1.47 4.29
C LEU A 16 -6.13 1.14 5.07
N ALA A 17 -6.11 1.24 6.39
CA ALA A 17 -7.27 0.95 7.24
C ALA A 17 -8.40 1.98 7.09
N THR A 18 -8.08 3.21 6.72
CA THR A 18 -9.09 4.28 6.54
C THR A 18 -9.44 4.45 5.08
N VAL A 19 -8.57 5.10 4.30
CA VAL A 19 -8.79 5.43 2.88
C VAL A 19 -8.87 4.17 2.04
N GLY A 20 -7.98 3.21 2.26
CA GLY A 20 -7.99 1.94 1.55
C GLY A 20 -9.28 1.14 1.79
N ALA A 21 -9.71 1.04 3.05
CA ALA A 21 -10.96 0.37 3.40
C ALA A 21 -12.18 1.09 2.79
N LEU A 22 -12.26 2.42 2.90
CA LEU A 22 -13.34 3.23 2.31
C LEU A 22 -13.46 3.03 0.80
N ILE A 23 -12.33 3.00 0.09
CA ILE A 23 -12.31 2.74 -1.36
C ILE A 23 -12.68 1.30 -1.67
N THR A 24 -12.39 0.35 -0.78
CA THR A 24 -12.65 -1.08 -0.98
C THR A 24 -14.12 -1.48 -0.72
N ILE A 25 -14.86 -0.74 0.10
CA ILE A 25 -16.30 -0.96 0.36
C ILE A 25 -17.13 -1.09 -0.92
N PRO A 26 -17.11 -0.15 -1.89
CA PRO A 26 -17.93 -0.26 -3.10
C PRO A 26 -17.59 -1.49 -3.94
N PHE A 27 -16.31 -1.91 -3.96
CA PHE A 27 -15.91 -3.14 -4.64
C PHE A 27 -16.44 -4.38 -3.92
N ALA A 28 -16.32 -4.44 -2.59
CA ALA A 28 -16.85 -5.55 -1.81
C ALA A 28 -18.37 -5.72 -1.97
N LEU A 29 -19.11 -4.60 -2.01
CA LEU A 29 -20.55 -4.59 -2.26
C LEU A 29 -20.89 -5.06 -3.68
N ASN A 30 -20.15 -4.61 -4.69
CA ASN A 30 -20.38 -5.01 -6.09
C ASN A 30 -20.17 -6.52 -6.29
N PHE A 31 -19.13 -7.09 -5.67
CA PHE A 31 -18.83 -8.52 -5.77
C PHE A 31 -19.59 -9.40 -4.78
N GLY A 32 -20.30 -8.82 -3.80
CA GLY A 32 -20.95 -9.59 -2.73
C GLY A 32 -19.98 -10.46 -1.92
N SER A 33 -18.69 -10.11 -1.88
CA SER A 33 -17.61 -10.93 -1.37
C SER A 33 -16.62 -10.12 -0.54
N ALA A 34 -16.06 -10.74 0.51
CA ALA A 34 -15.02 -10.16 1.35
C ALA A 34 -13.62 -10.21 0.72
N ALA A 35 -13.47 -10.81 -0.46
CA ALA A 35 -12.18 -11.01 -1.08
C ALA A 35 -11.38 -9.72 -1.43
N PRO A 36 -12.00 -8.57 -1.78
CA PRO A 36 -11.27 -7.30 -1.93
C PRO A 36 -10.61 -6.81 -0.63
N PHE A 37 -11.21 -7.12 0.53
CA PHE A 37 -10.61 -6.83 1.83
C PHE A 37 -9.41 -7.74 2.14
N TRP A 38 -9.48 -9.02 1.74
CA TRP A 38 -8.33 -9.92 1.80
C TRP A 38 -7.17 -9.42 0.94
N THR A 39 -7.47 -8.99 -0.29
CA THR A 39 -6.48 -8.37 -1.18
C THR A 39 -5.83 -7.14 -0.53
N LEU A 40 -6.62 -6.27 0.09
CA LEU A 40 -6.11 -5.12 0.83
C LEU A 40 -5.21 -5.54 2.01
N GLY A 41 -5.60 -6.59 2.73
CA GLY A 41 -4.78 -7.19 3.80
C GLY A 41 -3.44 -7.71 3.30
N TYR A 42 -3.42 -8.40 2.15
CA TYR A 42 -2.18 -8.86 1.53
C TYR A 42 -1.30 -7.70 1.06
N ILE A 43 -1.87 -6.65 0.48
CA ILE A 43 -1.14 -5.43 0.11
C ILE A 43 -0.51 -4.80 1.36
N ALA A 44 -1.28 -4.70 2.45
CA ALA A 44 -0.77 -4.18 3.72
C ALA A 44 0.38 -5.04 4.25
N PHE A 45 0.22 -6.36 4.26
CA PHE A 45 1.22 -7.29 4.77
C PHE A 45 2.51 -7.24 3.94
N PHE A 46 2.44 -7.46 2.62
CA PHE A 46 3.62 -7.46 1.77
C PHE A 46 4.29 -6.08 1.70
N GLY A 47 3.48 -5.01 1.64
CA GLY A 47 3.96 -3.63 1.63
C GLY A 47 4.74 -3.27 2.91
N VAL A 48 4.17 -3.56 4.07
CA VAL A 48 4.76 -3.21 5.38
C VAL A 48 5.97 -4.09 5.71
N PHE A 49 5.84 -5.41 5.58
CA PHE A 49 6.87 -6.34 6.08
C PHE A 49 8.10 -6.44 5.17
N PHE A 50 7.93 -6.37 3.85
CA PHE A 50 9.03 -6.59 2.90
C PHE A 50 9.45 -5.31 2.21
N TRP A 51 8.49 -4.62 1.59
CA TRP A 51 8.80 -3.48 0.73
C TRP A 51 9.26 -2.25 1.51
N ASP A 52 8.59 -1.89 2.60
CA ASP A 52 8.98 -0.73 3.39
C ASP A 52 10.38 -0.86 4.00
N VAL A 53 10.78 -2.08 4.40
CA VAL A 53 12.14 -2.35 4.91
C VAL A 53 13.18 -2.19 3.80
N LEU A 54 12.91 -2.76 2.62
CA LEU A 54 13.81 -2.65 1.47
C LEU A 54 13.94 -1.20 1.01
N TYR A 55 12.83 -0.47 0.92
CA TYR A 55 12.83 0.91 0.51
C TYR A 55 13.54 1.83 1.51
N ASP A 56 13.36 1.62 2.81
CA ASP A 56 14.10 2.35 3.84
C ASP A 56 15.62 2.06 3.78
N TYR A 57 15.99 0.80 3.54
CA TYR A 57 17.39 0.42 3.38
C TYR A 57 18.05 1.12 2.19
N ILE A 58 17.37 1.20 1.05
CA ILE A 58 17.86 1.94 -0.12
C ILE A 58 17.89 3.45 0.16
N GLN A 59 16.87 3.98 0.83
CA GLN A 59 16.75 5.39 1.15
C GLN A 59 17.89 5.89 2.05
N LYS A 60 18.33 5.08 3.02
CA LYS A 60 19.47 5.39 3.90
C LYS A 60 20.81 5.53 3.17
N ARG A 61 20.97 4.94 1.99
CA ARG A 61 22.20 5.03 1.18
C ARG A 61 22.31 6.36 0.42
N ARG A 62 21.25 7.18 0.35
CA ARG A 62 21.29 8.49 -0.31
C ARG A 62 21.75 9.58 0.66
N TRP A 63 22.48 10.54 0.11
CA TRP A 63 23.00 11.71 0.84
C TRP A 63 21.92 12.43 1.65
N ASP A 64 20.74 12.65 1.07
CA ASP A 64 19.66 13.42 1.69
C ASP A 64 18.69 12.56 2.52
N ARG A 65 18.83 11.22 2.45
CA ARG A 65 17.94 10.23 3.08
C ARG A 65 16.43 10.44 2.83
N ASP A 66 16.07 11.24 1.84
CA ASP A 66 14.69 11.51 1.44
C ASP A 66 14.45 11.13 -0.03
N TRP A 67 13.24 10.66 -0.31
CA TRP A 67 12.78 10.30 -1.65
C TRP A 67 11.76 11.32 -2.17
N PRO A 68 11.92 11.83 -3.41
CA PRO A 68 10.86 12.52 -4.11
C PRO A 68 9.57 11.70 -4.15
N GLY A 69 8.40 12.36 -4.09
CA GLY A 69 7.09 11.71 -4.18
C GLY A 69 6.90 10.85 -5.43
N VAL A 70 7.65 11.13 -6.50
CA VAL A 70 7.70 10.31 -7.72
C VAL A 70 8.17 8.88 -7.44
N TYR A 71 9.12 8.67 -6.52
CA TYR A 71 9.55 7.32 -6.16
C TYR A 71 8.51 6.57 -5.33
N GLN A 72 7.63 7.29 -4.61
CA GLN A 72 6.49 6.66 -3.97
C GLN A 72 5.54 6.10 -5.04
N LEU A 73 5.23 6.86 -6.08
CA LEU A 73 4.43 6.36 -7.21
C LEU A 73 5.06 5.16 -7.90
N ALA A 74 6.37 5.22 -8.18
CA ALA A 74 7.11 4.12 -8.79
C ALA A 74 7.10 2.85 -7.91
N ALA A 75 7.23 3.01 -6.59
CA ALA A 75 7.11 1.90 -5.64
C ALA A 75 5.73 1.23 -5.71
N GLY A 76 4.65 2.00 -5.81
CA GLY A 76 3.31 1.46 -5.97
C GLY A 76 3.10 0.68 -7.27
N ILE A 77 3.70 1.12 -8.38
CA ILE A 77 3.68 0.36 -9.65
C ILE A 77 4.43 -0.97 -9.49
N TRP A 78 5.60 -0.93 -8.84
CA TRP A 78 6.40 -2.12 -8.61
C TRP A 78 5.70 -3.14 -7.70
N GLU A 79 5.07 -2.68 -6.61
CA GLU A 79 4.26 -3.53 -5.74
C GLU A 79 3.06 -4.15 -6.48
N ALA A 80 2.44 -3.42 -7.42
CA ALA A 80 1.36 -3.93 -8.26
C ALA A 80 1.85 -5.09 -9.14
N ILE A 81 2.99 -4.89 -9.82
CA ILE A 81 3.62 -5.90 -10.68
C ILE A 81 3.99 -7.12 -9.85
N PHE A 82 4.59 -6.92 -8.68
CA PHE A 82 4.96 -8.01 -7.78
C PHE A 82 3.75 -8.83 -7.35
N LEU A 83 2.66 -8.19 -6.93
CA LEU A 83 1.44 -8.89 -6.53
C LEU A 83 0.78 -9.60 -7.70
N ALA A 84 0.74 -9.00 -8.90
CA ALA A 84 0.20 -9.63 -10.09
C ALA A 84 0.99 -10.90 -10.48
N ILE A 85 2.33 -10.84 -10.41
CA ILE A 85 3.20 -12.00 -10.64
C ILE A 85 2.98 -13.05 -9.56
N LEU A 86 2.96 -12.64 -8.29
CA LEU A 86 2.76 -13.55 -7.15
C LEU A 86 1.42 -14.29 -7.26
N LEU A 87 0.33 -13.59 -7.58
CA LEU A 87 -0.99 -14.19 -7.80
C LEU A 87 -1.00 -15.13 -9.01
N SER A 88 -0.31 -14.78 -10.10
CA SER A 88 -0.21 -15.62 -11.30
C SER A 88 0.57 -16.91 -11.04
N ILE A 89 1.66 -16.84 -10.27
CA ILE A 89 2.47 -18.00 -9.86
C ILE A 89 1.68 -18.88 -8.89
N LEU A 90 1.03 -18.31 -7.88
CA LEU A 90 0.26 -19.05 -6.89
C LEU A 90 -0.98 -19.73 -7.48
N LYS A 91 -1.60 -19.12 -8.49
CA LYS A 91 -2.68 -19.75 -9.29
C LYS A 91 -2.22 -21.06 -9.93
N ASN A 92 -0.97 -21.14 -10.39
CA ASN A 92 -0.41 -22.35 -11.00
C ASN A 92 0.00 -23.43 -9.98
N ILE A 93 0.21 -23.06 -8.71
CA ILE A 93 0.80 -23.95 -7.69
C ILE A 93 -0.27 -24.61 -6.78
N GLN A 94 -1.58 -24.42 -7.04
CA GLN A 94 -2.70 -24.93 -6.22
C GLN A 94 -2.73 -24.49 -4.74
N PHE A 95 -1.68 -23.83 -4.23
CA PHE A 95 -1.71 -23.02 -3.01
C PHE A 95 -2.49 -21.73 -3.30
N GLY A 96 -3.81 -21.84 -3.39
CA GLY A 96 -4.68 -20.68 -3.40
C GLY A 96 -4.51 -19.91 -2.11
N LEU A 97 -4.18 -18.61 -2.19
CA LEU A 97 -4.23 -17.72 -1.03
C LEU A 97 -5.64 -17.81 -0.42
N PRO A 98 -5.79 -18.13 0.87
CA PRO A 98 -7.10 -18.23 1.49
C PRO A 98 -7.89 -16.93 1.31
N GLY A 99 -9.09 -17.02 0.75
CA GLY A 99 -10.01 -15.88 0.61
C GLY A 99 -9.87 -15.07 -0.68
N VAL A 100 -8.88 -15.32 -1.55
CA VAL A 100 -8.82 -14.71 -2.88
C VAL A 100 -9.39 -15.70 -3.91
N GLN A 101 -10.71 -15.67 -4.09
CA GLN A 101 -11.31 -16.35 -5.24
C GLN A 101 -10.78 -15.70 -6.51
N VAL A 102 -10.53 -16.50 -7.55
CA VAL A 102 -9.87 -16.11 -8.80
C VAL A 102 -10.56 -14.86 -9.38
N TYR A 103 -9.96 -13.69 -9.17
CA TYR A 103 -10.40 -12.44 -9.78
C TYR A 103 -9.85 -12.36 -11.19
N ASP A 104 -10.63 -11.76 -12.09
CA ASP A 104 -10.10 -11.22 -13.33
C ASP A 104 -8.98 -10.22 -13.02
N LEU A 105 -7.84 -10.37 -13.70
CA LEU A 105 -6.66 -9.53 -13.50
C LEU A 105 -6.99 -8.05 -13.73
N GLY A 106 -7.92 -7.75 -14.66
CA GLY A 106 -8.36 -6.38 -14.92
C GLY A 106 -9.02 -5.73 -13.71
N ILE A 107 -9.87 -6.46 -13.00
CA ILE A 107 -10.56 -5.98 -11.81
C ILE A 107 -9.57 -5.74 -10.67
N PHE A 108 -8.61 -6.65 -10.49
CA PHE A 108 -7.54 -6.48 -9.50
C PHE A 108 -6.71 -5.22 -9.78
N ILE A 109 -6.27 -5.03 -11.02
CA ILE A 109 -5.48 -3.85 -11.41
C ILE A 109 -6.28 -2.56 -11.17
N PHE A 110 -7.57 -2.56 -11.50
CA PHE A 110 -8.43 -1.40 -11.31
C PHE A 110 -8.64 -1.07 -9.82
N HIS A 111 -9.01 -2.07 -9.00
CA HIS A 111 -9.15 -1.91 -7.55
C HIS A 111 -7.84 -1.42 -6.91
N TYR A 112 -6.72 -2.07 -7.25
CA TYR A 112 -5.40 -1.69 -6.76
C TYR A 112 -5.05 -0.25 -7.13
N SER A 113 -5.27 0.14 -8.38
CA SER A 113 -4.97 1.50 -8.87
C SER A 113 -5.78 2.55 -8.12
N CYS A 114 -7.08 2.30 -7.89
CA CYS A 114 -7.94 3.19 -7.10
C CYS A 114 -7.45 3.33 -5.65
N VAL A 115 -7.17 2.21 -4.97
CA VAL A 115 -6.68 2.21 -3.58
C VAL A 115 -5.35 2.94 -3.50
N TRP A 116 -4.41 2.62 -4.40
CA TRP A 116 -3.08 3.21 -4.42
C TRP A 116 -3.11 4.72 -4.67
N LEU A 117 -3.84 5.18 -5.69
CA LEU A 117 -3.97 6.60 -5.99
C LEU A 117 -4.66 7.35 -4.85
N GLY A 118 -5.70 6.77 -4.25
CA GLY A 118 -6.39 7.35 -3.10
C GLY A 118 -5.45 7.53 -1.90
N ILE A 119 -4.67 6.51 -1.57
CA ILE A 119 -3.68 6.56 -0.49
C ILE A 119 -2.57 7.57 -0.80
N TYR A 120 -2.08 7.59 -2.04
CA TYR A 120 -1.05 8.55 -2.46
C TYR A 120 -1.53 9.99 -2.32
N ILE A 121 -2.71 10.31 -2.85
CA ILE A 121 -3.31 11.65 -2.74
C ILE A 121 -3.51 12.00 -1.26
N ALA A 122 -4.12 11.12 -0.47
CA ALA A 122 -4.33 11.35 0.96
C ALA A 122 -3.02 11.58 1.73
N SER A 123 -1.96 10.84 1.39
CA SER A 123 -0.64 11.00 1.98
C SER A 123 0.01 12.35 1.63
N GLN A 124 -0.20 12.86 0.42
CA GLN A 124 0.40 14.11 -0.04
C GLN A 124 -0.41 15.34 0.39
N SER A 125 -1.73 15.24 0.54
CA SER A 125 -2.61 16.35 0.91
C SER A 125 -3.18 16.22 2.33
N ILE A 126 -4.07 15.25 2.57
CA ILE A 126 -4.91 15.14 3.77
C ILE A 126 -4.07 15.02 5.04
N VAL A 127 -3.09 14.10 5.06
CA VAL A 127 -2.25 13.87 6.25
C VAL A 127 -1.46 15.14 6.62
N ARG A 128 -0.98 15.88 5.61
CA ARG A 128 -0.21 17.11 5.83
C ARG A 128 -1.08 18.27 6.32
N LEU A 129 -2.35 18.29 5.93
CA LEU A 129 -3.31 19.32 6.33
C LEU A 129 -3.81 19.09 7.76
N ILE A 130 -4.15 17.85 8.11
CA ILE A 130 -4.72 17.54 9.43
C ILE A 130 -3.63 17.42 10.51
N PHE A 131 -2.43 16.94 10.15
CA PHE A 131 -1.36 16.69 11.13
C PHE A 131 -0.04 17.37 10.74
N PRO A 132 0.09 18.71 10.96
CA PRO A 132 1.33 19.42 10.65
C PRO A 132 2.55 18.89 11.43
N ARG A 133 2.35 18.43 12.67
CA ARG A 133 3.39 17.89 13.55
C ARG A 133 3.99 16.57 13.05
N TRP A 134 3.25 15.83 12.23
CA TRP A 134 3.67 14.56 11.63
C TRP A 134 4.96 14.69 10.80
N ARG A 135 5.10 15.82 10.08
CA ARG A 135 6.31 16.10 9.29
C ARG A 135 7.56 16.22 10.17
N PHE A 136 7.42 16.85 11.33
CA PHE A 136 8.53 17.09 12.27
C PHE A 136 8.98 15.83 13.01
N ARG A 137 8.16 14.77 13.04
CA ARG A 137 8.44 13.50 13.72
C ARG A 137 8.80 12.35 12.77
N GLY A 138 9.22 12.66 11.54
CA GLY A 138 9.67 11.64 10.59
C GLY A 138 8.60 10.58 10.28
N GLY A 139 7.33 10.98 10.27
CA GLY A 139 6.21 10.10 9.96
C GLY A 139 5.48 9.51 11.18
N GLN A 140 5.93 9.79 12.41
CA GLN A 140 5.30 9.28 13.63
C GLN A 140 4.14 10.16 14.10
N TRP A 141 3.13 9.51 14.67
CA TRP A 141 1.93 10.18 15.19
C TRP A 141 2.05 10.58 16.67
N LEU A 142 2.85 9.86 17.47
CA LEU A 142 3.10 10.09 18.90
C LEU A 142 4.57 10.42 19.19
#